data_AF-A0A9P6L5W1-F1
#
_entry.id   AF-A0A9P6L5W1-F1
#
_cell.length_a   1.000
_cell.length_b   1.000
_cell.length_c   1.000
_cell.angle_alpha   90.00
_cell.angle_beta   90.00
_cell.angle_gamma   90.00
#
_symmetry.space_group_name_H-M   'P 1'
#
loop_
_entity.id
_entity.type
_entity.pdbx_description
1 polymer ?
#
loop_
_entity_poly.entity_id
_entity_poly.type
_entity_poly.pdbx_seq_one_letter_code
_entity_poly.pdbx_strand_id
1 'polypeptide(L)'
;MIKIAKKYGVKLEAIHPAPEVRAELPAIRSIQTKPLEKPDTLSDKFGKCIRNTHKVRTLQDVSDIATDVPNNHKRNKKCKCDRCAKIRRDTNGACKHPNKCIERAANLLETVNDKWN
;
A
#
# COMPACT_ATOMS: atom_id res chain seq x y z
N MET A 1 -10.91 -18.97 -18.06
CA MET A 1 -11.40 -18.50 -16.75
C MET A 1 -11.26 -16.98 -16.60
N ILE A 2 -10.06 -16.42 -16.39
CA ILE A 2 -9.88 -14.96 -16.11
C ILE A 2 -10.32 -14.05 -17.28
N LYS A 3 -10.06 -14.44 -18.54
CA LYS A 3 -10.46 -13.66 -19.73
C LYS A 3 -11.99 -13.55 -19.89
N ILE A 4 -12.73 -14.57 -19.45
CA ILE A 4 -14.20 -14.61 -19.51
C ILE A 4 -14.76 -13.72 -18.41
N ALA A 5 -14.25 -13.82 -17.18
CA ALA A 5 -14.65 -12.94 -16.07
C ALA A 5 -14.48 -11.45 -16.44
N LYS A 6 -13.38 -11.09 -17.12
CA LYS A 6 -13.14 -9.73 -17.61
C LYS A 6 -14.14 -9.29 -18.70
N LYS A 7 -14.55 -10.21 -19.58
CA LYS A 7 -15.54 -9.95 -20.66
C LYS A 7 -16.95 -9.73 -20.12
N TYR A 8 -17.31 -10.41 -19.05
CA TYR A 8 -18.65 -10.38 -18.45
C TYR A 8 -18.74 -9.53 -17.17
N GLY A 9 -17.69 -8.78 -16.81
CA GLY A 9 -17.67 -7.94 -15.61
C GLY A 9 -17.85 -8.71 -14.30
N VAL A 10 -17.55 -10.02 -14.31
CA VAL A 10 -17.71 -10.89 -13.14
C VAL A 10 -16.52 -10.68 -12.21
N LYS A 11 -16.80 -10.35 -10.95
CA LYS A 11 -15.77 -10.20 -9.93
C LYS A 11 -15.30 -11.58 -9.48
N LEU A 12 -14.00 -11.84 -9.62
CA LEU A 12 -13.36 -12.98 -9.00
C LEU A 12 -12.97 -12.55 -7.59
N GLU A 13 -13.79 -12.95 -6.61
CA GLU A 13 -13.55 -12.71 -5.19
C GLU A 13 -13.06 -14.02 -4.56
N ALA A 14 -11.90 -13.97 -3.92
CA ALA A 14 -11.47 -15.04 -3.03
C ALA A 14 -12.13 -14.77 -1.67
N ILE A 15 -13.11 -15.58 -1.30
CA ILE A 15 -13.96 -15.38 -0.11
C ILE A 15 -13.15 -15.47 1.19
N HIS A 16 -12.09 -16.29 1.21
CA HIS A 16 -11.21 -16.43 2.38
C HIS A 16 -9.85 -17.04 2.01
N PRO A 17 -8.96 -16.32 1.31
CA PRO A 17 -7.65 -16.89 0.99
C PRO A 17 -6.79 -17.01 2.26
N ALA A 18 -5.92 -18.02 2.29
CA ALA A 18 -4.97 -18.26 3.37
C ALA A 18 -4.05 -17.03 3.58
N PRO A 19 -3.59 -16.75 4.81
CA PRO A 19 -2.78 -15.56 5.13
C PRO A 19 -1.55 -15.41 4.24
N GLU A 20 -0.90 -16.52 3.90
CA GLU A 20 0.25 -16.57 2.97
C GLU A 20 -0.13 -16.05 1.57
N VAL A 21 -1.27 -16.50 1.05
CA VAL A 21 -1.81 -16.05 -0.24
C VAL A 21 -2.26 -14.58 -0.16
N ARG A 22 -2.61 -14.07 1.03
CA ARG A 22 -2.94 -12.64 1.22
C ARG A 22 -1.71 -11.75 1.07
N ALA A 23 -0.59 -12.18 1.63
CA ALA A 23 0.67 -11.44 1.60
C ALA A 23 1.19 -11.26 0.17
N GLU A 24 1.02 -12.28 -0.68
CA GLU A 24 1.48 -12.28 -2.08
C GLU A 24 0.56 -11.51 -3.05
N LEU A 25 -0.62 -11.09 -2.60
CA LEU A 25 -1.54 -10.37 -3.48
C LEU A 25 -0.95 -9.03 -3.92
N PRO A 26 -1.15 -8.65 -5.20
CA PRO A 26 -0.67 -7.39 -5.70
C PRO A 26 -1.42 -6.23 -5.04
N ALA A 27 -0.75 -5.52 -4.12
CA ALA A 27 -1.29 -4.40 -3.35
C ALA A 27 -1.98 -3.33 -4.20
N ILE A 28 -1.48 -3.17 -5.42
CA ILE A 28 -1.76 -2.02 -6.25
C ILE A 28 -2.79 -2.35 -7.35
N ARG A 29 -3.15 -3.63 -7.51
CA ARG A 29 -4.00 -4.07 -8.63
C ARG A 29 -4.97 -5.20 -8.29
N SER A 30 -5.16 -5.52 -7.02
CA SER A 30 -6.20 -6.45 -6.60
C SER A 30 -7.59 -5.80 -6.66
N ILE A 31 -8.17 -5.92 -7.86
CA ILE A 31 -9.59 -6.20 -8.06
C ILE A 31 -10.50 -5.00 -7.81
N GLN A 32 -10.73 -4.22 -8.88
CA GLN A 32 -11.94 -3.44 -9.18
C GLN A 32 -12.92 -3.31 -7.99
N THR A 33 -12.51 -2.59 -6.95
CA THR A 33 -13.45 -1.99 -6.02
C THR A 33 -14.21 -0.95 -6.83
N LYS A 34 -15.53 -0.86 -6.60
CA LYS A 34 -16.32 0.31 -6.99
C LYS A 34 -15.54 1.58 -6.61
N PRO A 35 -15.75 2.71 -7.31
CA PRO A 35 -15.20 3.98 -6.88
C PRO A 35 -15.72 4.23 -5.46
N LEU A 36 -14.90 3.90 -4.45
CA LEU A 36 -14.98 4.57 -3.18
C LEU A 36 -14.93 6.05 -3.55
N GLU A 37 -15.76 6.86 -2.92
CA GLU A 37 -15.99 8.29 -3.19
C GLU A 37 -14.73 9.18 -3.05
N LYS A 38 -13.55 8.56 -3.03
CA LYS A 38 -12.22 9.13 -3.22
C LYS A 38 -11.53 8.39 -4.38
N PRO A 39 -11.77 8.78 -5.65
CA PRO A 39 -10.81 8.47 -6.69
C PRO A 39 -9.43 9.00 -6.24
N ASP A 40 -8.33 8.35 -6.64
CA ASP A 40 -6.96 8.85 -6.44
C ASP A 40 -6.18 8.46 -5.17
N THR A 41 -6.54 7.35 -4.52
CA THR A 41 -5.68 6.71 -3.51
C THR A 41 -4.26 6.36 -4.03
N LEU A 42 -4.10 6.15 -5.34
CA LEU A 42 -2.84 5.82 -6.01
C LEU A 42 -2.33 6.88 -7.00
N SER A 43 -3.15 7.85 -7.38
CA SER A 43 -2.74 8.97 -8.26
C SER A 43 -2.03 10.08 -7.48
N ASP A 44 -2.28 10.15 -6.17
CA ASP A 44 -1.61 11.09 -5.29
C ASP A 44 -0.08 10.89 -5.31
N LYS A 45 0.67 11.97 -5.06
CA LYS A 45 2.14 12.01 -5.11
C LYS A 45 2.77 10.93 -4.22
N PHE A 46 2.14 10.61 -3.10
CA PHE A 46 2.60 9.58 -2.17
C PHE A 46 2.28 8.15 -2.68
N GLY A 47 1.14 7.93 -3.33
CA GLY A 47 0.84 6.66 -4.00
C GLY A 47 1.82 6.36 -5.13
N LYS A 48 2.17 7.39 -5.93
CA LYS A 48 3.22 7.30 -6.95
C LYS A 48 4.60 7.03 -6.34
N CYS A 49 4.92 7.65 -5.21
CA CYS A 49 6.17 7.41 -4.49
C CYS A 49 6.26 5.96 -4.01
N ILE A 50 5.20 5.42 -3.41
CA ILE A 50 5.14 4.02 -2.96
C ILE A 50 5.37 3.06 -4.14
N ARG A 51 4.72 3.30 -5.29
CA ARG A 51 4.86 2.45 -6.47
C ARG A 51 6.26 2.55 -7.13
N ASN A 52 6.73 3.76 -7.39
CA ASN A 52 7.91 3.97 -8.24
C ASN A 52 9.20 4.03 -7.44
N THR A 53 9.17 4.70 -6.29
CA THR A 53 10.35 4.97 -5.46
C THR A 53 10.59 3.83 -4.47
N HIS A 54 9.54 3.38 -3.78
CA HIS A 54 9.62 2.26 -2.85
C HIS A 54 9.47 0.90 -3.53
N LYS A 55 9.12 0.88 -4.84
CA LYS A 55 9.00 -0.33 -5.67
C LYS A 55 8.06 -1.40 -5.10
N VAL A 56 7.07 -0.99 -4.32
CA VAL A 56 6.08 -1.86 -3.68
C VAL A 56 5.22 -2.53 -4.75
N ARG A 57 5.06 -3.85 -4.63
CA ARG A 57 4.24 -4.66 -5.55
C ARG A 57 3.18 -5.48 -4.81
N THR A 58 3.49 -5.99 -3.62
CA THR A 58 2.63 -6.89 -2.84
C THR A 58 1.99 -6.19 -1.63
N LEU A 59 0.94 -6.78 -1.06
CA LEU A 59 0.36 -6.30 0.20
C LEU A 59 1.35 -6.42 1.36
N GLN A 60 2.21 -7.43 1.32
CA GLN A 60 3.32 -7.57 2.28
C GLN A 60 4.26 -6.36 2.23
N ASP A 61 4.65 -5.91 1.02
CA ASP A 61 5.51 -4.73 0.88
C ASP A 61 4.85 -3.47 1.48
N VAL A 62 3.51 -3.38 1.41
CA VAL A 62 2.76 -2.27 2.02
C VAL A 62 2.72 -2.40 3.54
N SER A 63 2.48 -3.61 4.08
CA SER A 63 2.54 -3.85 5.53
C SER A 63 3.90 -3.53 6.09
N ASP A 64 4.98 -3.91 5.41
CA ASP A 64 6.33 -3.65 5.87
C ASP A 64 6.60 -2.15 5.98
N ILE A 65 6.03 -1.33 5.09
CA ILE A 65 6.14 0.14 5.16
C ILE A 65 5.26 0.74 6.27
N ALA A 66 4.04 0.24 6.43
CA ALA A 66 3.09 0.75 7.41
C ALA A 66 3.45 0.37 8.86
N THR A 67 4.18 -0.74 9.03
CA THR A 67 4.54 -1.32 10.34
C THR A 67 5.86 -0.74 10.85
N ASP A 68 6.15 -0.96 12.14
CA ASP A 68 7.39 -0.59 12.83
C ASP A 68 7.65 0.93 12.92
N VAL A 69 6.61 1.70 13.22
CA VAL A 69 6.76 3.12 13.54
C VAL A 69 7.22 3.24 15.01
N PRO A 70 8.45 3.70 15.29
CA PRO A 70 8.94 3.80 16.66
C PRO A 70 8.23 4.92 17.42
N ASN A 71 8.20 4.84 18.76
CA ASN A 71 7.55 5.85 19.62
C ASN A 71 8.09 7.28 19.42
N ASN A 72 9.34 7.43 18.99
CA ASN A 72 9.94 8.75 18.66
C ASN A 72 9.57 9.26 17.25
N HIS A 73 8.65 8.59 16.55
CA HIS A 73 8.15 9.07 15.28
C HIS A 73 7.36 10.35 15.47
N LYS A 74 7.65 11.35 14.63
CA LYS A 74 6.94 12.63 14.61
C LYS A 74 6.33 12.81 13.25
N ARG A 75 5.06 13.22 13.16
CA ARG A 75 4.33 13.51 11.90
C ARG A 75 4.85 14.77 11.18
N ASN A 76 6.14 14.84 10.90
CA ASN A 76 6.80 15.92 10.16
C ASN A 76 7.79 15.36 9.12
N LYS A 77 7.89 16.02 7.95
CA LYS A 77 8.83 15.68 6.85
C LYS A 77 10.28 15.48 7.29
N LYS A 78 10.71 16.15 8.38
CA LYS A 78 12.07 16.06 8.94
C LYS A 78 12.21 15.02 10.07
N CYS A 79 11.28 14.07 10.21
CA CYS A 79 11.40 13.03 11.23
C CYS A 79 12.72 12.27 11.08
N LYS A 80 13.47 12.16 12.18
CA LYS A 80 14.77 11.49 12.26
C LYS A 80 14.68 10.10 12.92
N CYS A 81 13.47 9.57 13.11
CA CYS A 81 13.34 8.23 13.68
C CYS A 81 13.98 7.17 12.77
N ASP A 82 14.36 6.04 13.35
CA ASP A 82 15.09 4.98 12.65
C ASP A 82 14.34 4.48 11.42
N ARG A 83 13.01 4.39 11.49
CA ARG A 83 12.17 4.00 10.35
C ARG A 83 12.25 5.01 9.20
N CYS A 84 12.10 6.31 9.48
CA CYS A 84 12.19 7.34 8.45
C CYS A 84 13.62 7.49 7.91
N ALA A 85 14.64 7.28 8.75
CA ALA A 85 16.03 7.25 8.32
C ALA A 85 16.32 6.05 7.42
N LYS A 86 15.79 4.86 7.78
CA LYS A 86 15.88 3.65 6.96
C LYS A 86 15.21 3.84 5.61
N ILE A 87 13.97 4.33 5.57
CA ILE A 87 13.26 4.63 4.32
C ILE A 87 14.06 5.58 3.40
N ARG A 88 14.64 6.64 3.96
CA ARG A 88 15.46 7.56 3.17
C ARG A 88 16.72 6.88 2.64
N ARG A 89 17.36 6.00 3.43
CA ARG A 89 18.51 5.21 2.97
C ARG A 89 18.12 4.22 1.88
N ASP A 90 17.07 3.43 2.09
CA ASP A 90 16.60 2.41 1.15
C ASP A 90 16.17 3.00 -0.21
N THR A 91 15.68 4.24 -0.19
CA THR A 91 15.28 4.98 -1.41
C THR A 91 16.39 5.89 -1.96
N ASN A 92 17.62 5.81 -1.44
CA ASN A 92 18.74 6.69 -1.80
C ASN A 92 18.39 8.20 -1.75
N GLY A 93 17.55 8.59 -0.80
CA GLY A 93 17.09 9.97 -0.60
C GLY A 93 15.97 10.41 -1.56
N ALA A 94 15.50 9.56 -2.47
CA ALA A 94 14.43 9.90 -3.40
C ALA A 94 13.08 10.11 -2.69
N CYS A 95 12.83 9.42 -1.56
CA CYS A 95 11.66 9.67 -0.74
C CYS A 95 11.84 10.92 0.15
N LYS A 96 11.21 12.04 -0.26
CA LYS A 96 11.25 13.32 0.48
C LYS A 96 10.34 13.34 1.72
N HIS A 97 9.32 12.49 1.75
CA HIS A 97 8.25 12.51 2.75
C HIS A 97 7.92 11.10 3.26
N PRO A 98 8.85 10.46 4.01
CA PRO A 98 8.67 9.09 4.49
C PRO A 98 7.39 8.93 5.32
N ASN A 99 7.07 9.89 6.18
CA ASN A 99 5.85 9.84 7.00
C ASN A 99 4.57 9.74 6.19
N LYS A 100 4.47 10.55 5.13
CA LYS A 100 3.29 10.54 4.27
C LYS A 100 3.17 9.22 3.51
N CYS A 101 4.30 8.60 3.18
CA CYS A 101 4.31 7.26 2.58
C CYS A 101 3.87 6.18 3.59
N ILE A 102 4.31 6.27 4.86
CA ILE A 102 3.86 5.37 5.94
C ILE A 102 2.35 5.53 6.18
N GLU A 103 1.88 6.77 6.38
CA GLU A 103 0.44 7.06 6.55
C GLU A 103 -0.36 6.53 5.36
N ARG A 104 0.14 6.75 4.13
CA ARG A 104 -0.54 6.28 2.92
C ARG A 104 -0.56 4.76 2.83
N ALA A 105 0.51 4.08 3.23
CA ALA A 105 0.57 2.62 3.29
C ALA A 105 -0.42 2.05 4.32
N ALA A 106 -0.50 2.64 5.52
CA ALA A 106 -1.49 2.25 6.54
C ALA A 106 -2.93 2.38 6.03
N ASN A 107 -3.27 3.52 5.42
CA ASN A 107 -4.59 3.73 4.80
C ASN A 107 -4.90 2.70 3.70
N LEU A 108 -3.90 2.26 2.92
CA LEU A 108 -4.10 1.23 1.90
C LEU A 108 -4.43 -0.12 2.53
N LEU A 109 -3.76 -0.49 3.62
CA LEU A 109 -4.06 -1.74 4.34
C LEU A 109 -5.44 -1.72 4.98
N GLU A 110 -5.86 -0.60 5.56
CA GLU A 110 -7.21 -0.44 6.11
C GLU A 110 -8.27 -0.69 5.03
N THR A 111 -8.12 -0.09 3.83
CA THR A 111 -9.08 -0.31 2.73
C THR A 111 -9.12 -1.76 2.23
N VAL A 112 -8.05 -2.52 2.41
CA VAL A 112 -8.00 -3.94 2.04
C VAL A 112 -8.64 -4.77 3.14
N ASN A 113 -8.35 -4.49 4.40
CA ASN A 113 -8.95 -5.16 5.55
C ASN A 113 -10.47 -4.98 5.59
N ASP A 114 -10.98 -3.76 5.40
CA ASP A 114 -12.43 -3.48 5.38
C ASP A 114 -13.19 -4.31 4.34
N LYS A 115 -12.51 -4.70 3.27
CA LYS A 115 -13.11 -5.45 2.15
C LYS A 115 -13.10 -6.97 2.40
N TRP A 116 -12.34 -7.42 3.41
CA TRP A 116 -12.03 -8.83 3.70
C TRP A 116 -12.45 -9.24 5.12
N ASN A 117 -13.05 -8.30 5.85
CA ASN A 117 -13.72 -8.49 7.13
C ASN A 117 -15.16 -8.98 6.90
#